data_AF-A0A935Y5P2-F1
#
_entry.id   AF-A0A935Y5P2-F1
#
_cell.length_a   1.000
_cell.length_b   1.000
_cell.length_c   1.000
_cell.angle_alpha   90.00
_cell.angle_beta   90.00
_cell.angle_gamma   90.00
#
_symmetry.space_group_name_H-M   'P 1'
#
loop_
_entity.id
_entity.type
_entity.pdbx_description
1 polymer ?
#
loop_
_entity_poly.entity_id
_entity_poly.type
_entity_poly.pdbx_seq_one_letter_code
_entity_poly.pdbx_strand_id
1 'polypeptide(L)'
;MKNSHFVTSILIVTLLSFGLVHWTINEDPNATRASWIMIIFFVCFTIALFVFALRAAKSSDLYQFSRIFLASIMIKMFGFIFLIVMMIKKFNVDSKNLMLPSIVIYVLFTIVETYSLMKLSKSR
;
A
#
# COMPACT_ATOMS: atom_id res chain seq x y z
N MET A 1 9.28 10.63 -13.76
CA MET A 1 9.74 9.24 -13.48
C MET A 1 9.36 8.36 -14.65
N LYS A 2 10.29 7.59 -15.24
CA LYS A 2 9.96 6.61 -16.28
C LYS A 2 9.10 5.50 -15.64
N ASN A 3 7.98 5.12 -16.26
CA ASN A 3 7.05 4.12 -15.72
C ASN A 3 7.75 2.82 -15.26
N SER A 4 8.88 2.47 -15.87
CA SER A 4 9.71 1.32 -15.49
C SER A 4 10.16 1.35 -14.03
N HIS A 5 10.61 2.50 -13.51
CA HIS A 5 11.10 2.57 -12.12
C HIS A 5 10.00 2.37 -11.09
N PHE A 6 8.79 2.87 -11.37
CA PHE A 6 7.63 2.67 -10.50
C PHE A 6 7.23 1.19 -10.43
N VAL A 7 7.13 0.54 -11.59
CA VAL A 7 6.79 -0.88 -11.68
C VAL A 7 7.84 -1.72 -10.94
N THR A 8 9.13 -1.43 -11.13
CA THR A 8 10.21 -2.12 -10.40
C THR A 8 10.08 -1.94 -8.89
N SER A 9 9.82 -0.72 -8.39
CA SER A 9 9.64 -0.47 -6.95
C SER A 9 8.44 -1.21 -6.36
N ILE A 10 7.30 -1.26 -7.07
CA ILE A 10 6.14 -2.07 -6.64
C ILE A 10 6.48 -3.55 -6.60
N LEU A 11 7.12 -4.08 -7.64
CA LEU A 11 7.47 -5.50 -7.69
C LEU A 11 8.40 -5.88 -6.54
N ILE A 12 9.41 -5.05 -6.26
CA ILE A 12 10.34 -5.25 -5.14
C ILE A 12 9.57 -5.25 -3.81
N VAL A 13 8.73 -4.25 -3.54
CA VAL A 13 7.99 -4.18 -2.27
C VAL A 13 6.96 -5.30 -2.14
N THR A 14 6.34 -5.73 -3.24
CA THR A 14 5.44 -6.87 -3.24
C THR A 14 6.18 -8.16 -2.91
N LEU A 15 7.37 -8.39 -3.50
CA LEU A 15 8.22 -9.54 -3.18
C LEU A 15 8.72 -9.51 -1.73
N LEU A 16 9.13 -8.34 -1.23
CA LEU A 16 9.55 -8.18 0.17
C LEU A 16 8.39 -8.47 1.13
N SER A 17 7.20 -7.97 0.82
CA SER A 17 5.99 -8.22 1.61
C SER A 17 5.63 -9.70 1.61
N PHE A 18 5.76 -10.36 0.46
CA PHE A 18 5.53 -11.79 0.32
C PHE A 18 6.50 -12.63 1.17
N GLY A 19 7.79 -12.34 1.10
CA GLY A 19 8.80 -12.99 1.93
C GLY A 19 8.58 -12.74 3.43
N LEU A 20 8.16 -11.53 3.80
CA LEU A 20 7.86 -11.19 5.18
C LEU A 20 6.70 -12.01 5.74
N VAL A 21 5.61 -12.14 4.99
CA VAL A 21 4.43 -12.93 5.42
C VAL A 21 4.83 -14.39 5.66
N HIS A 22 5.61 -14.99 4.76
CA HIS A 22 6.11 -16.35 4.93
C HIS A 22 7.04 -16.51 6.14
N TRP A 23 7.85 -15.50 6.43
CA TRP A 23 8.76 -15.53 7.58
C TRP A 23 8.03 -15.35 8.92
N THR A 24 7.04 -14.45 8.99
CA THR A 24 6.33 -14.12 10.24
C THR A 24 5.16 -15.04 10.55
N ILE A 25 4.49 -15.58 9.53
CA ILE A 25 3.25 -16.35 9.67
C ILE A 25 3.48 -17.72 9.04
N ASN A 26 4.20 -18.58 9.76
CA ASN A 26 4.54 -19.91 9.26
C ASN A 26 3.50 -20.98 9.65
N GLU A 27 2.70 -20.74 10.71
CA GLU A 27 1.84 -21.79 11.31
C GLU A 27 0.33 -21.54 11.21
N ASP A 28 -0.12 -20.33 10.85
CA ASP A 28 -1.54 -19.99 10.76
C ASP A 28 -1.97 -19.72 9.29
N PRO A 29 -2.62 -20.70 8.62
CA PRO A 29 -3.08 -20.55 7.25
C PRO A 29 -4.10 -19.43 7.04
N ASN A 30 -4.87 -19.09 8.06
CA ASN A 30 -5.89 -18.03 7.99
C ASN A 30 -5.22 -16.65 8.07
N ALA A 31 -4.24 -16.50 8.95
CA ALA A 31 -3.40 -15.30 9.02
C ALA A 31 -2.66 -15.07 7.69
N THR A 32 -2.09 -16.12 7.10
CA THR A 32 -1.44 -16.04 5.79
C THR A 32 -2.41 -15.50 4.75
N ARG A 33 -3.59 -16.11 4.59
CA ARG A 33 -4.62 -15.66 3.62
C ARG A 33 -5.03 -14.22 3.83
N ALA A 34 -5.21 -13.80 5.08
CA ALA A 34 -5.56 -12.42 5.40
C ALA A 34 -4.44 -11.44 4.99
N SER A 35 -3.17 -11.79 5.22
CA SER A 35 -2.03 -10.98 4.78
C SER A 35 -1.93 -10.86 3.26
N TRP A 36 -2.22 -11.92 2.51
CA TRP A 36 -2.29 -11.85 1.04
C TRP A 36 -3.34 -10.84 0.55
N ILE A 37 -4.52 -10.83 1.16
CA ILE A 37 -5.58 -9.88 0.83
C ILE A 37 -5.11 -8.44 1.08
N MET A 38 -4.40 -8.21 2.19
CA MET A 38 -3.83 -6.88 2.47
C MET A 38 -2.76 -6.47 1.47
N ILE A 39 -1.85 -7.38 1.08
CA ILE A 39 -0.87 -7.10 0.03
C ILE A 39 -1.57 -6.69 -1.26
N ILE A 40 -2.57 -7.47 -1.70
CA ILE A 40 -3.35 -7.15 -2.92
C ILE A 40 -3.98 -5.77 -2.82
N PHE A 41 -4.61 -5.44 -1.68
CA PHE A 41 -5.18 -4.12 -1.46
C PHE A 41 -4.14 -3.01 -1.61
N PHE A 42 -2.98 -3.13 -0.94
CA PHE A 42 -1.94 -2.09 -1.02
C PHE A 42 -1.36 -1.97 -2.42
N VAL A 43 -1.12 -3.08 -3.13
CA VAL A 43 -0.68 -3.04 -4.54
C VAL A 43 -1.69 -2.29 -5.40
N CYS A 44 -2.96 -2.66 -5.33
CA CYS A 44 -4.03 -2.00 -6.10
C CYS A 44 -4.14 -0.51 -5.73
N PHE A 45 -4.08 -0.19 -4.44
CA PHE A 45 -4.15 1.17 -3.95
C PHE A 45 -2.97 2.03 -4.45
N THR A 46 -1.74 1.54 -4.34
CA THR A 46 -0.54 2.24 -4.83
C THR A 46 -0.58 2.44 -6.34
N ILE A 47 -1.04 1.46 -7.12
CA ILE A 47 -1.21 1.59 -8.57
C ILE A 47 -2.24 2.67 -8.89
N ALA A 48 -3.41 2.62 -8.25
CA ALA A 48 -4.47 3.61 -8.45
C ALA A 48 -3.98 5.02 -8.12
N LEU A 49 -3.31 5.18 -6.97
CA LEU A 49 -2.74 6.44 -6.53
C LEU A 49 -1.74 7.01 -7.55
N PHE A 50 -0.85 6.17 -8.08
CA PHE A 50 0.10 6.59 -9.09
C PHE A 50 -0.56 7.06 -10.39
N VAL A 51 -1.61 6.36 -10.86
CA VAL A 51 -2.38 6.77 -12.03
C VAL A 51 -3.07 8.11 -11.80
N PHE A 52 -3.68 8.31 -10.62
CA PHE A 52 -4.31 9.59 -10.27
C PHE A 52 -3.28 10.72 -10.14
N ALA A 53 -2.12 10.44 -9.53
CA ALA A 53 -1.04 11.41 -9.39
C ALA A 53 -0.43 11.80 -10.74
N LEU A 54 -0.26 10.86 -11.68
CA LEU A 54 0.18 11.14 -13.05
C LEU A 54 -0.77 12.09 -13.78
N ARG A 55 -2.10 11.89 -13.61
CA ARG A 55 -3.11 12.77 -14.21
C ARG A 55 -3.07 14.16 -13.58
N ALA A 56 -2.96 14.24 -12.26
CA ALA A 56 -2.91 15.52 -11.57
C ALA A 56 -1.61 16.30 -11.81
N ALA A 57 -0.48 15.62 -12.01
CA ALA A 57 0.78 16.29 -12.37
C ALA A 57 0.71 17.03 -13.72
N LYS A 58 -0.18 16.60 -14.63
CA LYS A 58 -0.41 17.24 -15.93
C LYS A 58 -1.54 18.28 -15.91
N SER A 59 -2.20 18.45 -14.77
CA SER A 59 -3.32 19.37 -14.64
C SER A 59 -2.85 20.82 -14.48
N SER A 60 -3.66 21.74 -14.97
CA SER A 60 -3.48 23.18 -14.75
C SER A 60 -3.72 23.59 -13.31
N ASP A 61 -4.47 22.79 -12.54
CA ASP A 61 -4.80 23.09 -11.14
C ASP A 61 -3.59 22.86 -10.21
N LEU A 62 -3.17 23.92 -9.52
CA LEU A 62 -2.03 23.89 -8.59
C LEU A 62 -2.25 22.91 -7.42
N TYR A 63 -3.48 22.81 -6.92
CA TYR A 63 -3.84 22.10 -5.70
C TYR A 63 -4.33 20.67 -5.92
N GLN A 64 -4.56 20.25 -7.16
CA GLN A 64 -5.08 18.91 -7.45
C GLN A 64 -4.13 17.80 -6.96
N PHE A 65 -2.82 17.99 -7.09
CA PHE A 65 -1.84 17.03 -6.58
C PHE A 65 -1.92 16.90 -5.06
N SER A 66 -1.95 18.02 -4.33
CA SER A 66 -2.06 18.04 -2.87
C SER A 66 -3.37 17.42 -2.37
N ARG A 67 -4.48 17.65 -3.07
CA ARG A 67 -5.77 17.00 -2.73
C ARG A 67 -5.72 15.49 -2.89
N ILE A 68 -5.10 14.98 -3.95
CA ILE A 68 -4.93 13.53 -4.15
C ILE A 68 -4.04 12.93 -3.05
N PHE A 69 -2.95 13.61 -2.70
CA PHE A 69 -2.06 13.18 -1.63
C PHE A 69 -2.78 13.12 -0.28
N LEU A 70 -3.57 14.14 0.07
CA LEU A 70 -4.33 14.16 1.31
C LEU A 70 -5.42 13.08 1.31
N ALA A 71 -6.17 12.95 0.22
CA ALA A 71 -7.18 11.92 0.05
C ALA A 71 -6.57 10.52 0.15
N SER A 72 -5.37 10.30 -0.39
CA SER A 72 -4.70 9.01 -0.30
C SER A 72 -4.32 8.64 1.12
N ILE A 73 -3.82 9.60 1.91
CA ILE A 73 -3.54 9.37 3.33
C ILE A 73 -4.82 8.97 4.06
N MET A 74 -5.91 9.73 3.88
CA MET A 74 -7.17 9.43 4.57
C MET A 74 -7.72 8.06 4.18
N ILE A 75 -7.88 7.80 2.88
CA ILE A 75 -8.42 6.52 2.38
C ILE A 75 -7.54 5.35 2.84
N LYS A 76 -6.22 5.50 2.81
CA LYS A 76 -5.32 4.44 3.25
C LYS A 76 -5.43 4.18 4.74
N MET A 77 -5.46 5.21 5.58
CA MET A 77 -5.56 5.03 7.04
C MET A 77 -6.86 4.34 7.43
N PHE A 78 -8.00 4.83 6.92
CA PHE A 78 -9.30 4.21 7.19
C PHE A 78 -9.43 2.83 6.54
N GLY A 79 -8.98 2.68 5.30
CA GLY A 79 -8.98 1.40 4.58
C GLY A 79 -8.13 0.34 5.27
N PHE A 80 -6.97 0.72 5.80
CA PHE A 80 -6.10 -0.18 6.55
C PHE A 80 -6.77 -0.67 7.84
N ILE A 81 -7.30 0.24 8.66
CA ILE A 81 -8.02 -0.12 9.89
C ILE A 81 -9.21 -1.03 9.56
N PHE A 82 -9.99 -0.65 8.56
CA PHE A 82 -11.15 -1.42 8.11
C PHE A 82 -10.75 -2.85 7.68
N LEU A 83 -9.67 -2.98 6.90
CA LEU A 83 -9.16 -4.29 6.48
C LEU A 83 -8.71 -5.14 7.66
N ILE A 84 -7.94 -4.59 8.59
CA ILE A 84 -7.48 -5.33 9.78
C ILE A 84 -8.69 -5.88 10.55
N VAL A 85 -9.65 -5.02 10.86
CA VAL A 85 -10.86 -5.39 11.61
C VAL A 85 -11.67 -6.45 10.83
N MET A 86 -11.85 -6.27 9.53
CA MET A 86 -12.57 -7.21 8.69
C MET A 86 -11.86 -8.58 8.62
N MET A 87 -10.53 -8.60 8.51
CA MET A 87 -9.75 -9.83 8.43
C MET A 87 -9.78 -10.61 9.74
N ILE A 88 -9.59 -9.93 10.89
CA ILE A 88 -9.68 -10.55 12.21
C ILE A 88 -11.07 -11.19 12.39
N LYS A 89 -12.14 -10.46 12.06
CA LYS A 89 -13.52 -10.98 12.19
C LYS A 89 -13.83 -12.12 11.23
N LYS A 90 -13.37 -12.04 9.98
CA LYS A 90 -13.72 -13.00 8.92
C LYS A 90 -12.93 -14.31 9.03
N PHE A 91 -11.66 -14.22 9.40
CA PHE A 91 -10.74 -15.35 9.42
C PHE A 91 -10.43 -15.86 10.84
N ASN A 92 -10.99 -15.21 11.87
CA ASN A 92 -10.80 -15.53 13.28
C ASN A 92 -9.32 -15.64 13.68
N VAL A 93 -8.50 -14.75 13.12
CA VAL A 93 -7.05 -14.70 13.31
C VAL A 93 -6.72 -13.94 14.58
N ASP A 94 -5.76 -14.43 15.37
CA ASP A 94 -5.23 -13.67 16.51
C ASP A 94 -4.65 -12.34 16.02
N SER A 95 -5.11 -11.24 16.62
CA SER A 95 -4.69 -9.89 16.29
C SER A 95 -3.16 -9.73 16.37
N LYS A 96 -2.50 -10.45 17.29
CA LYS A 96 -1.03 -10.39 17.45
C LYS A 96 -0.29 -10.89 16.21
N ASN A 97 -0.75 -11.98 15.61
CA ASN A 97 -0.11 -12.60 14.45
C ASN A 97 -0.28 -11.76 13.20
N LEU A 98 -1.38 -11.01 13.11
CA LEU A 98 -1.68 -10.18 11.95
C LEU A 98 -1.06 -8.78 12.07
N MET A 99 -0.99 -8.21 13.27
CA MET A 99 -0.66 -6.79 13.46
C MET A 99 0.75 -6.42 12.98
N LEU A 100 1.78 -7.16 13.39
CA LEU A 100 3.17 -6.89 12.99
C LEU A 100 3.37 -6.94 11.47
N PRO A 101 3.04 -8.04 10.76
CA PRO A 101 3.25 -8.09 9.31
C PRO A 101 2.44 -7.03 8.57
N SER A 102 1.23 -6.74 9.03
CA SER A 102 0.39 -5.70 8.42
C SER A 102 0.98 -4.31 8.52
N ILE A 103 1.55 -3.95 9.67
CA ILE A 103 2.20 -2.65 9.88
C ILE A 103 3.43 -2.54 8.97
N VAL A 104 4.25 -3.60 8.87
CA VAL A 104 5.43 -3.56 8.01
C VAL A 104 5.03 -3.42 6.53
N ILE A 105 4.01 -4.15 6.08
CA ILE A 105 3.46 -4.01 4.73
C ILE A 105 2.99 -2.57 4.49
N TYR A 106 2.19 -2.01 5.41
CA TYR A 106 1.73 -0.63 5.32
C TYR A 106 2.89 0.35 5.15
N VAL A 107 3.96 0.20 5.95
CA VAL A 107 5.13 1.07 5.89
C VAL A 107 5.88 0.93 4.56
N LEU A 108 6.15 -0.30 4.12
CA LEU A 108 6.87 -0.55 2.86
C LEU A 108 6.16 0.09 1.66
N PHE A 109 4.84 -0.12 1.54
CA PHE A 109 4.04 0.50 0.48
C PHE A 109 3.98 2.02 0.62
N THR A 110 3.90 2.54 1.84
CA THR A 110 3.89 4.00 2.09
C THR A 110 5.21 4.66 1.69
N ILE A 111 6.36 4.00 1.89
CA ILE A 111 7.65 4.50 1.43
C ILE A 111 7.66 4.60 -0.10
N VAL A 112 7.23 3.56 -0.81
CA VAL A 112 7.20 3.56 -2.29
C VAL A 112 6.25 4.61 -2.83
N GLU A 113 5.06 4.74 -2.25
CA GLU A 113 4.10 5.77 -2.63
C GLU A 113 4.68 7.17 -2.43
N THR A 114 5.19 7.46 -1.23
CA THR A 114 5.72 8.77 -0.90
C THR A 114 6.89 9.12 -1.80
N TYR A 115 7.83 8.18 -2.00
CA TYR A 115 8.94 8.36 -2.93
C TYR A 115 8.46 8.65 -4.36
N SER A 116 7.49 7.87 -4.84
CA SER A 116 6.95 8.03 -6.21
C SER A 116 6.25 9.38 -6.39
N LEU A 117 5.44 9.78 -5.42
CA LEU A 117 4.72 11.06 -5.42
C LEU A 117 5.68 12.25 -5.32
N MET A 118 6.66 12.21 -4.42
CA MET A 118 7.68 13.28 -4.31
C MET A 118 8.49 13.44 -5.60
N LYS A 119 8.79 12.32 -6.28
CA LYS A 119 9.50 12.36 -7.57
C LYS A 119 8.62 12.90 -8.70
N LEU A 120 7.32 12.62 -8.64
CA LEU A 120 6.32 13.19 -9.56
C LEU A 120 6.14 14.69 -9.34
N SER A 121 6.08 15.16 -8.09
CA SER A 121 5.89 16.57 -7.78
C SER A 121 7.07 17.44 -8.20
N LYS A 122 8.30 16.92 -8.14
CA LYS A 122 9.52 17.61 -8.63
C LYS A 122 9.63 17.67 -10.16
N SER A 123 8.82 16.90 -10.88
CA SER A 123 8.82 16.84 -12.34
C SER A 123 7.78 17.79 -12.98
N ARG A 124 7.01 18.51 -12.15
CA ARG A 124 6.21 19.66 -12.53
C ARG A 124 7.09 20.91 -12.46
#